data_AF-A0A447XBG5-F1
#
_entry.id   AF-A0A447XBG5-F1
#
_cell.length_a   1.000
_cell.length_b   1.000
_cell.length_c   1.000
_cell.angle_alpha   90.00
_cell.angle_beta   90.00
_cell.angle_gamma   90.00
#
_symmetry.space_group_name_H-M   'P 1'
#
loop_
_entity.id
_entity.type
_entity.pdbx_description
1 polymer ?
#
loop_
_entity_poly.entity_id
_entity_poly.type
_entity_poly.pdbx_seq_one_letter_code
_entity_poly.pdbx_strand_id
1 'polypeptide(L)' 'MRFTITPQTKMSEIKTGDKVAFNFVQQGNLSLLQDIKVSQ' A
#
# COMPACT_ATOMS: atom_id res chain seq x y z
N MET A 1 -5.76 -0.22 -9.57
CA MET A 1 -4.32 0.11 -9.67
C MET A 1 -3.51 -1.05 -9.11
N ARG A 2 -2.25 -1.25 -9.54
CA ARG A 2 -1.37 -2.31 -9.03
C ARG A 2 -0.18 -1.66 -8.32
N PHE A 3 0.09 -2.10 -7.09
CA PHE A 3 1.25 -1.66 -6.32
C PHE A 3 2.29 -2.79 -6.23
N THR A 4 3.56 -2.40 -6.07
CA THR A 4 4.67 -3.30 -5.78
C THR A 4 5.00 -3.20 -4.30
N ILE A 5 5.00 -4.35 -3.62
CA ILE A 5 5.38 -4.48 -2.21
C ILE A 5 6.90 -4.67 -2.15
N THR A 6 7.56 -3.95 -1.25
CA THR A 6 8.98 -4.10 -0.95
C THR A 6 9.17 -4.54 0.50
N PRO A 7 10.37 -4.99 0.91
CA PRO A 7 10.65 -5.29 2.31
C PRO A 7 10.46 -4.11 3.28
N GLN A 8 10.42 -2.86 2.77
CA GLN A 8 10.18 -1.67 3.60
C GLN A 8 8.70 -1.31 3.72
N THR A 9 7.81 -1.94 2.94
CA THR A 9 6.38 -1.65 2.97
C THR A 9 5.80 -1.94 4.35
N LYS A 10 5.19 -0.94 4.98
CA LYS A 10 4.52 -1.10 6.27
C LYS A 10 3.07 -1.54 6.04
N MET A 11 2.74 -2.75 6.45
CA MET A 11 1.37 -3.28 6.33
C MET A 11 0.75 -3.51 7.71
N SER A 12 -0.46 -2.99 7.90
CA SER A 12 -1.33 -3.39 9.01
C SER A 12 -2.09 -4.67 8.67
N GLU A 13 -2.74 -5.28 9.66
CA GLU A 13 -3.70 -6.35 9.41
C GLU A 13 -4.88 -5.78 8.61
N ILE A 14 -4.90 -6.09 7.32
CA ILE A 14 -5.95 -5.70 6.37
C ILE A 14 -6.61 -6.97 5.85
N LYS A 15 -7.93 -6.90 5.63
CA LYS A 15 -8.72 -7.98 5.05
C LYS A 15 -9.38 -7.51 3.78
N THR A 16 -9.72 -8.46 2.92
CA THR A 16 -10.49 -8.17 1.71
C THR A 16 -11.82 -7.51 2.10
N GLY A 17 -12.10 -6.36 1.50
CA GLY A 17 -13.31 -5.56 1.79
C GLY A 17 -13.06 -4.38 2.73
N ASP A 18 -11.91 -4.31 3.40
CA ASP A 18 -11.57 -3.15 4.23
C ASP A 18 -11.42 -1.89 3.39
N LYS A 19 -11.96 -0.78 3.92
CA LYS A 19 -11.58 0.55 3.43
C LYS A 19 -10.20 0.86 3.95
N VAL A 20 -9.29 1.23 3.06
CA VAL A 20 -7.90 1.47 3.40
C VAL A 20 -7.47 2.87 2.99
N ALA A 21 -6.55 3.43 3.77
CA ALA A 21 -5.71 4.54 3.37
C ALA A 21 -4.32 4.00 3.07
N PHE A 22 -3.68 4.50 2.02
CA PHE A 22 -2.36 4.05 1.59
C PHE A 22 -1.54 5.22 1.05
N ASN A 23 -0.22 5.11 1.19
CA ASN A 23 0.74 6.01 0.53
C ASN A 23 1.64 5.19 -0.40
N PHE A 24 1.97 5.78 -1.54
CA PHE A 24 2.87 5.17 -2.51
C PHE A 24 3.76 6.22 -3.16
N VAL A 25 4.88 5.77 -3.71
CA VAL A 25 5.76 6.60 -4.54
C VAL A 25 5.84 6.02 -5.94
N GLN A 26 5.91 6.89 -6.94
CA GLN A 26 6.09 6.49 -8.33
C GLN A 26 7.59 6.48 -8.67
N GLN A 27 8.10 5.32 -9.06
CA GLN A 27 9.47 5.13 -9.55
C GLN A 27 9.41 4.65 -11.00
N GLY A 28 9.34 5.62 -11.93
CA GLY A 28 9.10 5.35 -13.34
C GLY A 28 7.76 4.64 -13.55
N ASN A 29 7.83 3.37 -14.00
CA ASN A 29 6.65 2.54 -14.28
C ASN A 29 6.17 1.74 -13.05
N LEU A 30 6.86 1.85 -11.91
CA LEU A 30 6.51 1.15 -10.68
C LEU A 30 5.78 2.09 -9.72
N SER A 31 4.68 1.60 -9.15
CA SER A 31 4.02 2.23 -8.01
C SER A 31 4.41 1.47 -6.75
N LEU A 32 5.40 1.97 -6.01
CA LEU A 32 5.91 1.31 -4.81
C LEU A 32 5.06 1.67 -3.59
N LEU A 33 4.53 0.66 -2.91
CA LEU A 33 3.71 0.87 -1.72
C LEU A 33 4.61 1.19 -0.51
N GLN A 34 4.37 2.34 0.13
CA GLN A 34 5.09 2.75 1.33
C GLN A 34 4.39 2.22 2.57
N ASP A 35 3.09 2.49 2.67
CA ASP A 35 2.25 2.02 3.78
C ASP A 35 0.80 1.83 3.35
N ILE A 36 0.12 0.91 4.05
CA ILE A 36 -1.31 0.64 3.91
C ILE A 36 -1.90 0.30 5.28
N LYS A 37 -3.04 0.92 5.59
CA LYS A 37 -3.77 0.72 6.85
C LYS A 37 -5.28 0.87 6.63
N VAL A 38 -6.08 0.29 7.52
CA VAL A 38 -7.53 0.51 7.52
C VAL A 38 -7.81 2.00 7.73
N SER A 39 -8.66 2.57 6.88
CA SER A 39 -9.18 3.93 7.06
C SER A 39 -10.34 3.87 8.04
N GLN A 40 -10.29 4.72 9.07
CA GLN A 40 -11.45 5.02 9.89
C GLN A 40 -12.45 5.89 9.14
#